data_AF-A0A3P7PNA2-F1
#
_entry.id   AF-A0A3P7PNA2-F1
#
_cell.length_a   1.000
_cell.length_b   1.000
_cell.length_c   1.000
_cell.angle_alpha   90.00
_cell.angle_beta   90.00
_cell.angle_gamma   90.00
#
_symmetry.space_group_name_H-M   'P 1'
#
loop_
_entity.id
_entity.type
_entity.pdbx_description
1 polymer ?
#
loop_
_entity_poly.entity_id
_entity_poly.type
_entity_poly.pdbx_seq_one_letter_code
_entity_poly.pdbx_strand_id
1 'polypeptide(L)'
;MFLKNLQVSPSIEVESGVKIIDGTGKLLMPAGIDVHTQFNASDSVDDFSVGSKAALAGGTATIIDVIIPTTNESLLAAFDRYYKLAESISLCNFACYIIIYIFFSSYLCTCVSDHHATSNRSSGNYKMSSKPAVEERMSVLWEKTVHVGKMDPMRFVAVTSSNAAKIFNLYPRKGRIAVGADADIVLWDPARMRKFNCQGQQSKSPTCFFDSFTASASPVLTICGGRLAYHENKVSFSPYSLEKLKRARKIFLINSGFLLIGIFFWLQFFFLKKIIENRQ
;
A
#
# COMPACT_ATOMS: atom_id res chain seq x y z
N MET A 1 22.50 -6.46 8.32
CA MET A 1 22.18 -5.97 9.68
C MET A 1 20.67 -6.05 9.86
N PHE A 2 20.17 -6.69 10.92
CA PHE A 2 18.73 -6.78 11.21
C PHE A 2 18.44 -5.89 12.43
N LEU A 3 17.60 -4.87 12.28
CA LEU A 3 17.02 -4.19 13.44
C LEU A 3 16.00 -5.13 14.11
N LYS A 4 16.45 -5.90 15.10
CA LYS A 4 15.55 -6.83 15.83
C LYS A 4 14.76 -6.17 16.96
N ASN A 5 15.18 -5.01 17.45
CA ASN A 5 14.47 -4.27 18.50
C ASN A 5 14.54 -2.78 18.22
N LEU A 6 13.41 -2.19 17.82
CA LEU A 6 13.31 -0.74 17.69
C LEU A 6 13.38 -0.11 19.09
N GLN A 7 14.31 0.82 19.29
CA GLN A 7 14.36 1.69 20.46
C GLN A 7 14.04 3.12 20.03
N VAL A 8 13.33 3.85 20.89
CA VAL A 8 12.99 5.26 20.67
C VAL A 8 13.33 6.01 21.95
N SER A 9 14.30 6.91 21.87
CA SER A 9 14.77 7.73 22.99
C SER A 9 15.34 9.04 22.46
N PRO A 10 15.27 10.15 23.21
CA PRO A 10 15.97 11.39 22.86
C PRO A 10 17.49 11.22 22.71
N SER A 11 18.06 10.22 23.39
CA SER A 11 19.46 9.80 23.26
C SER A 11 19.54 8.28 23.35
N ILE A 12 20.24 7.66 22.40
CA ILE A 12 20.44 6.22 22.32
C ILE A 12 21.95 5.98 22.33
N GLU A 13 22.43 5.16 23.26
CA GLU A 13 23.81 4.68 23.21
C GLU A 13 23.97 3.72 22.03
N VAL A 14 24.96 3.99 21.20
CA VAL A 14 25.18 3.26 19.95
C VAL A 14 26.37 2.33 20.12
N GLU A 15 26.13 1.02 19.99
CA GLU A 15 27.19 0.02 19.97
C GLU A 15 28.14 0.25 18.77
N SER A 16 29.40 -0.18 18.92
CA SER A 16 30.39 -0.09 17.83
C SER A 16 29.93 -0.88 16.59
N GLY A 17 30.17 -0.33 15.40
CA GLY A 17 29.80 -0.95 14.13
C GLY A 17 28.34 -0.75 13.69
N VAL A 18 27.52 -0.04 14.47
CA VAL A 18 26.17 0.33 14.05
C VAL A 18 26.23 1.45 13.02
N LYS A 19 25.53 1.27 11.90
CA LYS A 19 25.39 2.30 10.88
C LYS A 19 24.48 3.42 11.41
N ILE A 20 25.05 4.62 11.58
CA ILE A 20 24.32 5.82 11.93
C ILE A 20 23.81 6.51 10.65
N ILE A 21 22.58 6.97 10.70
CA ILE A 21 21.92 7.72 9.61
C ILE A 21 21.52 9.07 10.19
N ASP A 22 21.94 10.16 9.55
CA ASP A 22 21.57 11.51 9.96
C ASP A 22 20.13 11.85 9.54
N GLY A 23 19.27 12.01 10.55
CA GLY A 23 17.87 12.41 10.40
C GLY A 23 17.61 13.90 10.58
N THR A 24 18.64 14.73 10.73
CA THR A 24 18.48 16.17 11.01
C THR A 24 17.67 16.86 9.91
N GLY A 25 16.66 17.65 10.34
CA GLY A 25 15.74 18.36 9.45
C GLY A 25 14.73 17.46 8.72
N LYS A 26 14.70 16.16 9.01
CA LYS A 26 13.86 15.16 8.33
C LYS A 26 12.84 14.58 9.30
N LEU A 27 11.86 13.90 8.75
CA LEU A 27 10.84 13.19 9.51
C LEU A 27 11.11 11.69 9.46
N LEU A 28 11.13 11.06 10.63
CA LEU A 28 11.10 9.60 10.72
C LEU A 28 9.65 9.17 10.88
N MET A 29 9.13 8.40 9.92
CA MET A 29 7.73 7.97 9.92
C MET A 29 7.60 6.49 9.58
N PRO A 30 6.50 5.82 9.98
CA PRO A 30 6.22 4.47 9.50
C PRO A 30 6.21 4.48 7.97
N ALA A 31 6.85 3.48 7.36
CA ALA A 31 6.79 3.33 5.92
C ALA A 31 5.32 3.11 5.47
N GLY A 32 5.02 3.57 4.25
CA GLY A 32 3.69 3.46 3.69
C GLY A 32 3.21 2.01 3.59
N ILE A 33 1.89 1.83 3.73
CA ILE A 33 1.18 0.60 3.40
C ILE A 33 0.25 0.93 2.24
N ASP A 34 0.49 0.34 1.08
CA ASP A 34 -0.40 0.45 -0.06
C ASP A 34 -1.36 -0.73 -0.07
N VAL A 35 -2.65 -0.49 0.09
CA VAL A 35 -3.64 -1.57 0.25
C VAL A 35 -4.34 -1.96 -1.05
N HIS A 36 -3.90 -1.41 -2.18
CA HIS A 36 -4.47 -1.71 -3.48
C HIS A 36 -3.40 -1.66 -4.58
N THR A 37 -2.80 -2.82 -4.87
CA THR A 37 -1.94 -3.02 -6.05
C THR A 37 -2.36 -4.28 -6.82
N GLN A 38 -1.98 -4.38 -8.09
CA GLN A 38 -2.36 -5.46 -9.00
C GLN A 38 -1.15 -6.03 -9.76
N PHE A 39 -0.06 -6.34 -9.06
CA PHE A 39 1.19 -6.79 -9.68
C PHE A 39 1.09 -8.14 -10.39
N ASN A 40 0.10 -8.97 -10.02
CA ASN A 40 -0.14 -10.28 -10.62
C ASN A 40 -1.24 -10.27 -11.69
N ALA A 41 -1.75 -9.10 -12.08
CA ALA A 41 -2.68 -9.01 -13.21
C ALA A 41 -1.97 -9.45 -14.50
N SER A 42 -2.67 -10.20 -15.36
CA SER A 42 -2.07 -10.78 -16.57
C SER A 42 -1.54 -9.75 -17.58
N ASP A 43 -2.08 -8.53 -17.53
CA ASP A 43 -1.69 -7.39 -18.35
C ASP A 43 -0.78 -6.40 -17.60
N SER A 44 -0.41 -6.69 -16.34
CA SER A 44 0.53 -5.87 -15.58
C SER A 44 1.94 -6.00 -16.17
N VAL A 45 2.61 -4.88 -16.41
CA VAL A 45 4.04 -4.83 -16.76
C VAL A 45 4.94 -4.84 -15.52
N ASP A 46 4.38 -4.48 -14.36
CA ASP A 46 5.07 -4.50 -13.08
C ASP A 46 4.68 -5.75 -12.30
N ASP A 47 5.60 -6.71 -12.25
CA ASP A 47 5.53 -7.88 -11.37
C ASP A 47 5.85 -7.50 -9.92
N PHE A 48 5.80 -8.46 -8.98
CA PHE A 48 6.15 -8.18 -7.57
C PHE A 48 7.55 -7.61 -7.39
N SER A 49 8.54 -8.01 -8.19
CA SER A 49 9.90 -7.49 -8.06
C SER A 49 9.94 -6.02 -8.45
N VAL A 50 9.37 -5.66 -9.59
CA VAL A 50 9.36 -4.28 -10.09
C VAL A 50 8.44 -3.39 -9.25
N GLY A 51 7.22 -3.86 -8.97
CA GLY A 51 6.22 -3.14 -8.20
C GLY A 51 6.67 -2.88 -6.76
N SER A 52 7.27 -3.86 -6.10
CA SER A 52 7.84 -3.65 -4.76
C SER A 52 9.07 -2.75 -4.77
N LYS A 53 9.90 -2.81 -5.82
CA LYS A 53 11.02 -1.86 -6.02
C LYS A 53 10.50 -0.43 -6.10
N ALA A 54 9.46 -0.21 -6.90
CA ALA A 54 8.78 1.09 -7.04
C ALA A 54 8.17 1.55 -5.70
N ALA A 55 7.49 0.65 -4.98
CA ALA A 55 6.94 0.94 -3.66
C ALA A 55 8.03 1.42 -2.68
N LEU A 56 9.14 0.68 -2.57
CA LEU A 56 10.26 1.03 -1.68
C LEU A 56 10.89 2.37 -2.06
N ALA A 57 11.07 2.64 -3.35
CA ALA A 57 11.58 3.92 -3.86
C ALA A 57 10.62 5.09 -3.56
N GLY A 58 9.34 4.82 -3.36
CA GLY A 58 8.30 5.76 -2.96
C GLY A 58 8.06 5.88 -1.45
N GLY A 59 8.80 5.14 -0.62
CA GLY A 59 8.62 5.15 0.85
C GLY A 59 7.59 4.16 1.39
N THR A 60 7.09 3.25 0.55
CA THR A 60 6.13 2.20 0.89
C THR A 60 6.86 0.87 1.14
N ALA A 61 6.69 0.27 2.32
CA ALA A 61 7.35 -0.99 2.69
C ALA A 61 6.39 -2.18 2.82
N THR A 62 5.08 -1.95 2.71
CA THR A 62 4.08 -3.03 2.65
C THR A 62 3.09 -2.80 1.52
N ILE A 63 2.83 -3.83 0.73
CA ILE A 63 1.77 -3.86 -0.28
C ILE A 63 0.71 -4.90 0.11
N ILE A 64 -0.57 -4.59 -0.16
CA ILE A 64 -1.67 -5.52 -0.10
C ILE A 64 -2.31 -5.55 -1.47
N ASP A 65 -2.23 -6.70 -2.10
CA ASP A 65 -2.41 -6.79 -3.54
C ASP A 65 -3.51 -7.79 -3.89
N VAL A 66 -4.23 -7.49 -4.97
CA VAL A 66 -5.45 -8.17 -5.36
C VAL A 66 -5.09 -9.51 -5.99
N ILE A 67 -5.63 -10.59 -5.43
CA ILE A 67 -5.64 -11.88 -6.11
C ILE A 67 -6.76 -11.87 -7.15
N ILE A 68 -6.36 -12.07 -8.41
CA ILE A 68 -7.26 -12.28 -9.54
C ILE A 68 -7.19 -13.77 -9.92
N PRO A 69 -8.21 -14.58 -9.58
CA PRO A 69 -8.28 -15.98 -10.01
C PRO A 69 -8.40 -16.07 -11.53
N THR A 70 -7.78 -17.09 -12.14
CA THR A 70 -8.02 -17.41 -13.54
C THR A 70 -9.36 -18.14 -13.73
N THR A 71 -9.85 -18.21 -14.97
CA THR A 71 -11.07 -18.96 -15.29
C THR A 71 -10.95 -20.40 -14.79
N ASN A 72 -11.93 -20.84 -13.97
CA ASN A 72 -11.99 -22.15 -13.34
C ASN A 72 -10.93 -22.44 -12.24
N GLU A 73 -10.19 -21.43 -11.77
CA GLU A 73 -9.27 -21.57 -10.63
C GLU A 73 -10.03 -21.45 -9.30
N SER A 74 -9.79 -22.37 -8.36
CA SER A 74 -10.31 -22.21 -7.00
C SER A 74 -9.64 -21.03 -6.30
N LEU A 75 -10.37 -20.36 -5.39
CA LEU A 75 -9.81 -19.26 -4.60
C LEU A 75 -8.55 -19.65 -3.81
N LEU A 76 -8.50 -20.88 -3.32
CA LEU A 76 -7.34 -21.41 -2.60
C LEU A 76 -6.14 -21.63 -3.54
N ALA A 77 -6.38 -22.18 -4.73
CA ALA A 77 -5.32 -22.35 -5.73
C ALA A 77 -4.77 -20.98 -6.20
N ALA A 78 -5.66 -20.01 -6.41
CA ALA A 78 -5.28 -18.63 -6.75
C ALA A 78 -4.44 -18.00 -5.63
N PHE A 79 -4.85 -18.17 -4.38
CA PHE A 79 -4.07 -17.72 -3.21
C PHE A 79 -2.70 -18.38 -3.14
N ASP A 80 -2.61 -19.71 -3.29
CA ASP A 80 -1.34 -20.43 -3.19
C ASP A 80 -0.37 -20.06 -4.33
N ARG A 81 -0.86 -19.96 -5.57
CA ARG A 81 -0.09 -19.49 -6.73
C ARG A 81 0.48 -18.11 -6.46
N TYR A 82 -0.39 -17.21 -6.03
CA TYR A 82 -0.04 -15.83 -5.73
C TYR A 82 0.99 -15.74 -4.61
N TYR A 83 0.73 -16.42 -3.49
CA TYR A 83 1.58 -16.37 -2.31
C TYR A 83 2.99 -16.88 -2.65
N LYS A 84 3.10 -18.00 -3.39
CA LYS A 84 4.39 -18.54 -3.85
C LYS A 84 5.14 -17.54 -4.74
N LEU A 85 4.43 -16.89 -5.67
CA LEU A 85 5.03 -15.89 -6.54
C LEU A 85 5.56 -14.70 -5.73
N ALA A 86 4.70 -14.05 -4.95
CA ALA A 86 5.08 -12.90 -4.14
C ALA A 86 6.20 -13.23 -3.14
N GLU A 87 6.16 -14.42 -2.53
CA GLU A 87 7.20 -14.92 -1.62
C GLU A 87 8.57 -15.07 -2.30
N SER A 88 8.59 -15.43 -3.58
CA SER A 88 9.83 -15.67 -4.32
C SER A 88 10.52 -14.38 -4.78
N ILE A 89 9.75 -13.35 -5.15
CA ILE A 89 10.28 -12.19 -5.88
C ILE A 89 9.94 -10.82 -5.29
N SER A 90 9.05 -10.72 -4.30
CA SER A 90 8.78 -9.42 -3.65
C SER A 90 10.04 -8.92 -2.91
N LEU A 91 10.28 -7.61 -2.98
CA LEU A 91 11.34 -6.91 -2.27
C LEU A 91 10.84 -6.21 -1.00
N CYS A 92 9.52 -6.10 -0.81
CA CYS A 92 8.90 -5.52 0.38
C CYS A 92 7.89 -6.48 1.02
N ASN A 93 7.41 -6.14 2.21
CA ASN A 93 6.41 -6.96 2.90
C ASN A 93 5.12 -7.00 2.06
N PHE A 94 4.44 -8.14 2.02
CA PHE A 94 3.21 -8.26 1.25
C PHE A 94 2.12 -8.99 2.04
N ALA A 95 0.89 -8.66 1.70
CA ALA A 95 -0.31 -9.39 2.03
C ALA A 95 -1.19 -9.42 0.77
N CYS A 96 -2.28 -10.18 0.81
CA CYS A 96 -3.21 -10.26 -0.30
C CYS A 96 -4.64 -10.32 0.19
N TYR A 97 -5.56 -9.86 -0.66
CA TYR A 97 -6.99 -10.07 -0.49
C TYR A 97 -7.60 -10.53 -1.82
N ILE A 98 -8.75 -11.19 -1.71
CA ILE A 98 -9.51 -11.66 -2.86
C ILE A 98 -10.71 -10.73 -3.00
N ILE A 99 -10.90 -10.15 -4.18
CA ILE A 99 -12.15 -9.45 -4.49
C ILE A 99 -13.21 -10.51 -4.77
N ILE A 100 -14.21 -10.57 -3.90
CA ILE A 100 -15.48 -11.26 -4.18
C ILE A 100 -16.45 -10.18 -4.63
N TYR A 101 -16.83 -10.18 -5.91
CA TYR A 101 -17.65 -9.15 -6.61
C TYR A 101 -19.11 -9.03 -6.09
N ILE A 102 -19.34 -8.99 -4.78
CA ILE A 102 -20.71 -9.03 -4.23
C ILE A 102 -21.03 -7.86 -3.28
N PHE A 103 -20.06 -7.09 -2.76
CA PHE A 103 -20.39 -5.88 -1.99
C PHE A 103 -19.30 -4.81 -2.10
N PHE A 104 -19.62 -3.68 -2.76
CA PHE A 104 -18.83 -2.44 -2.68
C PHE A 104 -19.69 -1.38 -1.99
N SER A 105 -19.51 -1.22 -0.68
CA SER A 105 -20.06 -0.07 0.06
C SER A 105 -19.25 0.13 1.33
N SER A 106 -17.97 0.48 1.21
CA SER A 106 -17.18 0.96 2.33
C SER A 106 -16.11 1.94 1.86
N TYR A 107 -16.19 3.18 2.36
CA TYR A 107 -15.17 4.19 2.17
C TYR A 107 -13.98 3.84 3.07
N LEU A 108 -12.92 3.27 2.51
CA LEU A 108 -11.67 3.06 3.24
C LEU A 108 -11.04 4.43 3.56
N CYS A 109 -10.75 4.71 4.83
CA CYS A 109 -10.04 5.92 5.25
C CYS A 109 -8.50 5.78 5.05
N THR A 110 -8.11 5.26 3.89
CA THR A 110 -6.72 4.99 3.49
C THR A 110 -6.46 5.53 2.09
N CYS A 111 -5.30 6.14 1.86
CA CYS A 111 -4.88 6.56 0.53
C CYS A 111 -4.09 5.43 -0.14
N VAL A 112 -4.56 5.01 -1.31
CA VAL A 112 -4.06 3.86 -2.08
C VAL A 112 -3.60 4.33 -3.46
N SER A 113 -2.70 3.58 -4.11
CA SER A 113 -2.28 3.92 -5.48
C SER A 113 -3.22 3.37 -6.55
N ASP A 114 -3.87 2.24 -6.28
CA ASP A 114 -4.50 1.40 -7.31
C ASP A 114 -3.52 1.02 -8.43
N HIS A 115 -2.28 0.71 -8.05
CA HIS A 115 -1.22 0.45 -9.02
C HIS A 115 -1.57 -0.77 -9.88
N HIS A 116 -1.73 -0.52 -11.18
CA HIS A 116 -1.88 -1.52 -12.22
C HIS A 116 -1.22 -0.98 -13.50
N ALA A 117 0.08 -1.17 -13.63
CA ALA A 117 0.86 -0.65 -14.75
C ALA A 117 0.65 -1.49 -16.01
N THR A 118 0.27 -0.90 -17.14
CA THR A 118 0.06 -1.62 -18.41
C THR A 118 0.92 -1.02 -19.53
N SER A 119 1.28 -1.82 -20.54
CA SER A 119 2.10 -1.35 -21.69
C SER A 119 1.28 -0.64 -22.78
N ASN A 120 -0.01 -0.95 -22.91
CA ASN A 120 -0.82 -0.51 -24.05
C ASN A 120 -1.66 0.74 -23.74
N ARG A 121 -1.48 1.79 -24.55
CA ARG A 121 -2.54 2.76 -24.83
C ARG A 121 -3.49 2.10 -25.82
N SER A 122 -4.53 1.42 -25.36
CA SER A 122 -5.52 0.87 -26.28
C SER A 122 -6.25 2.01 -27.01
N SER A 123 -5.93 2.20 -28.28
CA SER A 123 -6.72 2.98 -29.22
C SER A 123 -8.03 2.24 -29.52
N GLY A 124 -9.12 2.61 -28.84
CA GLY A 124 -10.46 2.07 -29.06
C GLY A 124 -11.38 2.19 -27.83
N ASN A 125 -12.52 2.87 -28.01
CA ASN A 125 -13.67 3.13 -27.12
C ASN A 125 -13.47 2.83 -25.61
N TYR A 126 -12.93 3.81 -24.89
CA TYR A 126 -13.01 3.97 -23.43
C TYR A 126 -12.46 2.83 -22.54
N LYS A 127 -11.30 2.25 -22.87
CA LYS A 127 -10.46 1.62 -21.83
C LYS A 127 -9.49 2.66 -21.25
N MET A 128 -9.82 3.21 -20.08
CA MET A 128 -8.88 4.02 -19.29
C MET A 128 -7.67 3.13 -19.00
N SER A 129 -6.47 3.52 -19.47
CA SER A 129 -5.26 2.78 -19.10
C SER A 129 -5.06 2.89 -17.60
N SER A 130 -5.03 1.75 -16.90
CA SER A 130 -4.52 1.70 -15.53
C SER A 130 -3.04 2.08 -15.56
N LYS A 131 -2.62 2.90 -14.58
CA LYS A 131 -1.30 3.54 -14.58
C LYS A 131 -0.54 3.27 -13.29
N PRO A 132 0.80 3.19 -13.35
CA PRO A 132 1.62 3.08 -12.15
C PRO A 132 1.43 4.31 -11.26
N ALA A 133 1.29 4.08 -9.95
CA ALA A 133 1.24 5.15 -8.95
C ALA A 133 1.84 4.78 -7.58
N VAL A 134 2.37 3.55 -7.42
CA VAL A 134 2.87 3.03 -6.13
C VAL A 134 4.11 3.78 -5.64
N GLU A 135 4.96 4.25 -6.56
CA GLU A 135 6.17 5.02 -6.25
C GLU A 135 5.84 6.47 -5.90
N GLU A 136 4.83 7.03 -6.55
CA GLU A 136 4.47 8.44 -6.49
C GLU A 136 3.53 8.75 -5.33
N ARG A 137 2.72 7.78 -4.90
CA ARG A 137 1.61 7.91 -3.92
C ARG A 137 1.93 8.83 -2.75
N MET A 138 3.05 8.59 -2.06
CA MET A 138 3.38 9.32 -0.83
C MET A 138 3.79 10.76 -1.12
N SER A 139 4.63 10.99 -2.14
CA SER A 139 5.10 12.33 -2.51
C SER A 139 3.98 13.19 -3.11
N VAL A 140 3.14 12.61 -3.97
CA VAL A 140 1.99 13.31 -4.55
C VAL A 140 0.98 13.69 -3.47
N LEU A 141 0.65 12.76 -2.57
CA LEU A 141 -0.26 13.06 -1.47
C LEU A 141 0.31 14.15 -0.56
N TRP A 142 1.59 14.07 -0.20
CA TRP A 142 2.25 15.08 0.63
C TRP A 142 2.15 16.46 -0.02
N GLU A 143 2.53 16.57 -1.29
CA GLU A 143 2.49 17.82 -2.05
C GLU A 143 1.08 18.42 -2.12
N LYS A 144 0.06 17.59 -2.37
CA LYS A 144 -1.32 18.05 -2.53
C LYS A 144 -2.08 18.29 -1.23
N THR A 145 -1.52 17.88 -0.08
CA THR A 145 -2.23 17.98 1.20
C THR A 145 -1.39 18.64 2.29
N VAL A 146 -0.22 18.08 2.62
CA VAL A 146 0.63 18.58 3.70
C VAL A 146 1.32 19.87 3.32
N HIS A 147 1.94 19.92 2.14
CA HIS A 147 2.65 21.12 1.68
C HIS A 147 1.71 22.35 1.59
N VAL A 148 0.46 22.14 1.15
CA VAL A 148 -0.56 23.20 1.03
C VAL A 148 -1.36 23.44 2.33
N GLY A 149 -0.99 22.81 3.45
CA GLY A 149 -1.62 23.04 4.76
C GLY A 149 -3.02 22.44 4.95
N LYS A 150 -3.48 21.56 4.05
CA LYS A 150 -4.79 20.88 4.16
C LYS A 150 -4.76 19.65 5.09
N MET A 151 -3.58 19.13 5.39
CA MET A 151 -3.37 17.95 6.22
C MET A 151 -2.09 18.11 7.04
N ASP A 152 -2.12 17.80 8.33
CA ASP A 152 -0.89 17.76 9.12
C ASP A 152 -0.10 16.45 8.88
N PRO A 153 1.21 16.41 9.21
CA PRO A 153 2.02 15.21 9.03
C PRO A 153 1.52 13.97 9.79
N MET A 154 0.85 14.13 10.94
CA MET A 154 0.32 13.00 11.71
C MET A 154 -0.88 12.39 11.01
N ARG A 155 -1.74 13.21 10.40
CA ARG A 155 -2.86 12.74 9.58
C ARG A 155 -2.37 12.10 8.28
N PHE A 156 -1.29 12.60 7.69
CA PHE A 156 -0.62 11.96 6.57
C PHE A 156 -0.16 10.54 6.93
N VAL A 157 0.50 10.35 8.09
CA VAL A 157 0.88 9.02 8.58
C VAL A 157 -0.35 8.13 8.78
N ALA A 158 -1.44 8.66 9.33
CA ALA A 158 -2.66 7.90 9.55
C ALA A 158 -3.24 7.35 8.23
N VAL A 159 -3.37 8.17 7.20
CA VAL A 159 -4.00 7.77 5.92
C VAL A 159 -3.09 6.95 5.01
N THR A 160 -1.76 7.02 5.20
CA THR A 160 -0.79 6.28 4.37
C THR A 160 -0.30 4.99 5.00
N SER A 161 -0.47 4.79 6.31
CA SER A 161 0.02 3.60 7.03
C SER A 161 -0.87 3.16 8.20
N SER A 162 -1.09 3.99 9.23
CA SER A 162 -1.68 3.51 10.49
C SER A 162 -3.12 3.02 10.34
N ASN A 163 -3.94 3.67 9.51
CA ASN A 163 -5.33 3.24 9.27
C ASN A 163 -5.36 1.91 8.53
N ALA A 164 -4.52 1.75 7.50
CA ALA A 164 -4.37 0.49 6.80
C ALA A 164 -3.93 -0.62 7.76
N ALA A 165 -2.94 -0.36 8.60
CA ALA A 165 -2.50 -1.34 9.60
C ALA A 165 -3.61 -1.73 10.58
N LYS A 166 -4.46 -0.79 11.01
CA LYS A 166 -5.61 -1.10 11.89
C LYS A 166 -6.66 -1.92 11.17
N ILE A 167 -7.06 -1.48 9.97
CA ILE A 167 -8.06 -2.16 9.14
C ILE A 167 -7.62 -3.60 8.87
N PHE A 168 -6.37 -3.80 8.44
CA PHE A 168 -5.82 -5.10 8.10
C PHE A 168 -5.25 -5.89 9.30
N ASN A 169 -5.54 -5.48 10.53
CA ASN A 169 -5.11 -6.14 11.78
C ASN A 169 -3.58 -6.38 11.88
N LEU A 170 -2.80 -5.40 11.42
CA LEU A 170 -1.35 -5.33 11.50
C LEU A 170 -0.87 -4.33 12.55
N TYR A 171 -1.72 -3.48 13.11
CA TYR A 171 -1.35 -2.49 14.13
C TYR A 171 -1.22 -3.12 15.54
N PRO A 172 -0.25 -2.69 16.39
CA PRO A 172 0.76 -1.65 16.16
C PRO A 172 2.03 -2.16 15.48
N ARG A 173 2.07 -3.45 15.11
CA ARG A 173 3.24 -4.09 14.51
C ARG A 173 3.69 -3.38 13.22
N LYS A 174 2.75 -2.92 12.40
CA LYS A 174 3.00 -1.97 11.29
C LYS A 174 2.24 -0.67 11.49
N GLY A 175 2.68 0.38 10.80
CA GLY A 175 2.03 1.70 10.82
C GLY A 175 2.25 2.49 12.11
N ARG A 176 3.28 2.15 12.90
CA ARG A 176 3.71 2.89 14.09
C ARG A 176 5.21 2.74 14.30
N ILE A 177 5.88 3.81 14.70
CA ILE A 177 7.24 3.75 15.29
C ILE A 177 7.06 3.56 16.79
N ALA A 178 7.32 2.35 17.27
CA ALA A 178 7.27 2.01 18.69
C ALA A 178 8.12 0.77 18.98
N VAL A 179 8.56 0.61 20.23
CA VAL A 179 9.22 -0.62 20.68
C VAL A 179 8.33 -1.82 20.39
N GLY A 180 8.91 -2.85 19.75
CA GLY A 180 8.19 -4.07 19.34
C GLY A 180 7.43 -3.98 18.02
N ALA A 181 7.39 -2.81 17.36
CA ALA A 181 6.92 -2.71 15.98
C ALA A 181 7.98 -3.21 14.98
N ASP A 182 7.54 -3.62 13.80
CA ASP A 182 8.43 -3.94 12.69
C ASP A 182 9.23 -2.69 12.31
N ALA A 183 10.52 -2.86 12.02
CA ALA A 183 11.39 -1.79 11.54
C ALA A 183 11.12 -1.49 10.04
N ASP A 184 9.87 -1.09 9.74
CA ASP A 184 9.40 -0.58 8.46
C ASP A 184 9.27 0.94 8.55
N ILE A 185 10.32 1.64 8.15
CA ILE A 185 10.51 3.06 8.45
C ILE A 185 10.97 3.77 7.20
N VAL A 186 10.50 4.99 6.99
CA VAL A 186 10.99 5.87 5.95
C VAL A 186 11.57 7.13 6.60
N LEU A 187 12.75 7.54 6.16
CA LEU A 187 13.29 8.86 6.46
C LEU A 187 12.81 9.79 5.35
N TRP A 188 11.91 10.69 5.70
CA TRP A 188 11.23 11.57 4.78
C TRP A 188 11.82 12.97 4.86
N ASP A 189 12.22 13.52 3.72
CA ASP A 189 12.75 14.88 3.67
C ASP A 189 11.69 15.80 3.06
N PRO A 190 11.11 16.72 3.86
CA PRO A 190 10.09 17.65 3.41
C PRO A 190 10.61 18.77 2.51
N ALA A 191 11.93 18.84 2.28
CA ALA A 191 12.58 19.78 1.36
C ALA A 191 13.26 19.08 0.16
N ARG A 192 13.22 17.74 0.09
CA ARG A 192 13.83 16.99 -1.02
C ARG A 192 12.89 16.96 -2.22
N MET A 193 13.14 17.87 -3.15
CA MET A 193 12.48 17.95 -4.44
C MET A 193 12.62 16.63 -5.23
N ARG A 194 11.51 16.14 -5.77
CA ARG A 194 11.48 14.98 -6.67
C ARG A 194 10.59 15.28 -7.87
N LYS A 195 11.19 15.23 -9.06
CA LYS A 195 10.48 15.35 -10.33
C LYS A 195 10.18 13.96 -10.88
N PHE A 196 8.91 13.72 -11.21
CA PHE A 196 8.46 12.46 -11.77
C PHE A 196 8.48 12.50 -13.30
N ASN A 197 8.92 11.41 -13.90
CA ASN A 197 8.94 11.19 -15.35
C ASN A 197 9.16 9.71 -15.65
N CYS A 198 8.88 9.30 -16.89
CA CYS A 198 9.04 7.91 -17.31
C CYS A 198 10.49 7.38 -17.22
N GLN A 199 11.51 8.23 -17.34
CA GLN A 199 12.91 7.77 -17.32
C GLN A 199 13.41 7.48 -15.89
N GLY A 200 12.85 8.17 -14.90
CA GLY A 200 13.27 8.07 -13.50
C GLY A 200 12.46 7.08 -12.66
N GLN A 201 11.28 6.67 -13.13
CA GLN A 201 10.43 5.72 -12.40
C GLN A 201 11.03 4.30 -12.40
N GLN A 202 10.73 3.53 -11.36
CA GLN A 202 11.11 2.12 -11.28
C GLN A 202 10.16 1.21 -12.08
N SER A 203 8.94 1.67 -12.34
CA SER A 203 7.94 0.96 -13.16
C SER A 203 8.47 0.71 -14.58
N LYS A 204 8.13 -0.46 -15.13
CA LYS A 204 8.35 -0.82 -16.54
C LYS A 204 7.33 -0.17 -17.48
N SER A 205 6.32 0.54 -16.96
CA SER A 205 5.34 1.24 -17.78
C SER A 205 6.01 2.23 -18.73
N PRO A 206 5.61 2.29 -20.01
CA PRO A 206 6.10 3.32 -20.93
C PRO A 206 5.53 4.71 -20.62
N THR A 207 4.57 4.81 -19.69
CA THR A 207 3.93 6.07 -19.29
C THR A 207 4.04 6.30 -17.79
N CYS A 208 4.24 7.56 -17.41
CA CYS A 208 4.15 8.05 -16.04
C CYS A 208 2.88 8.89 -15.93
N PHE A 209 2.01 8.58 -14.96
CA PHE A 209 0.77 9.37 -14.78
C PHE A 209 1.07 10.79 -14.30
N PHE A 210 2.09 10.92 -13.46
CA PHE A 210 2.53 12.18 -12.87
C PHE A 210 3.71 12.77 -13.66
N ASP A 211 3.77 12.56 -14.97
CA ASP A 211 4.86 13.08 -15.79
C ASP A 211 4.99 14.60 -15.64
N SER A 212 6.23 15.07 -15.46
CA SER A 212 6.58 16.46 -15.15
C SER A 212 6.04 17.03 -13.83
N PHE A 213 5.30 16.25 -13.03
CA PHE A 213 4.93 16.65 -11.68
C PHE A 213 6.18 16.74 -10.81
N THR A 214 6.23 17.76 -9.95
CA THR A 214 7.31 17.93 -9.00
C THR A 214 6.73 17.99 -7.59
N ALA A 215 7.17 17.06 -6.74
CA ALA A 215 6.86 17.09 -5.31
C ALA A 215 8.01 17.77 -4.55
N SER A 216 7.65 18.57 -3.55
CA SER A 216 8.60 19.23 -2.65
C SER A 216 9.22 18.31 -1.60
N ALA A 217 8.67 17.10 -1.46
CA ALA A 217 9.10 16.13 -0.47
C ALA A 217 9.21 14.71 -1.05
N SER A 218 10.19 13.97 -0.56
CA SER A 218 10.45 12.61 -1.03
C SER A 218 11.20 11.77 0.01
N PRO A 219 11.15 10.42 -0.10
CA PRO A 219 11.90 9.56 0.80
C PRO A 219 13.41 9.68 0.52
N VAL A 220 14.23 9.82 1.57
CA VAL A 220 15.69 9.73 1.48
C VAL A 220 16.12 8.27 1.48
N LEU A 221 15.50 7.48 2.37
CA LEU A 221 15.66 6.04 2.46
C LEU A 221 14.39 5.37 2.98
N THR A 222 14.29 4.09 2.66
CA THR A 222 13.24 3.19 3.15
C THR A 222 13.90 1.98 3.78
N ILE A 223 13.54 1.70 5.02
CA ILE A 223 13.88 0.48 5.75
C ILE A 223 12.66 -0.44 5.70
N CYS A 224 12.90 -1.70 5.33
CA CYS A 224 11.88 -2.74 5.29
C CYS A 224 12.40 -3.95 6.08
N GLY A 225 11.65 -4.39 7.10
CA GLY A 225 12.05 -5.49 7.98
C GLY A 225 13.40 -5.27 8.66
N GLY A 226 13.74 -4.03 8.98
CA GLY A 226 14.99 -3.67 9.62
C GLY A 226 16.23 -3.65 8.71
N ARG A 227 16.03 -3.67 7.37
CA ARG A 227 17.09 -3.54 6.38
C ARG A 227 16.90 -2.30 5.53
N LEU A 228 18.01 -1.63 5.21
CA LEU A 228 18.04 -0.52 4.27
C LEU A 228 17.71 -1.01 2.86
N ALA A 229 16.47 -0.80 2.42
CA ALA A 229 15.93 -1.33 1.18
C ALA A 229 16.02 -0.33 0.02
N TYR A 230 15.93 0.96 0.32
CA TYR A 230 16.17 2.05 -0.62
C TYR A 230 17.01 3.12 0.07
N HIS A 231 17.98 3.69 -0.65
CA HIS A 231 18.77 4.84 -0.22
C HIS A 231 19.28 5.59 -1.46
N GLU A 232 19.04 6.90 -1.52
CA GLU A 232 19.59 7.78 -2.57
C GLU A 232 19.43 7.23 -4.00
N ASN A 233 18.19 6.97 -4.41
CA ASN A 233 17.84 6.46 -5.75
C ASN A 233 18.32 5.03 -6.05
N LYS A 234 18.90 4.32 -5.08
CA LYS A 234 19.29 2.92 -5.23
C LYS A 234 18.43 2.02 -4.34
N VAL A 235 17.80 1.03 -4.96
CA VAL A 235 17.14 -0.07 -4.23
C VAL A 235 18.17 -1.18 -4.05
N SER A 236 18.33 -1.63 -2.81
CA SER A 236 19.26 -2.68 -2.40
C SER A 236 18.50 -3.67 -1.54
N PHE A 237 17.94 -4.72 -2.13
CA PHE A 237 17.24 -5.75 -1.36
C PHE A 237 17.36 -7.13 -2.00
N SER A 238 17.49 -8.17 -1.17
CA SER A 238 17.36 -9.57 -1.61
C SER A 238 16.04 -10.16 -1.11
N PRO A 239 15.28 -10.90 -1.95
CA PRO A 239 13.94 -11.40 -1.60
C PRO A 239 13.90 -12.29 -0.35
N TYR A 240 15.01 -12.97 -0.05
CA TYR A 240 15.06 -14.14 0.83
C TYR A 240 14.74 -13.90 2.31
N SER A 241 14.44 -12.66 2.70
CA SER A 241 14.57 -12.25 4.08
C SER A 241 13.44 -11.37 4.62
N LEU A 242 12.32 -11.35 3.89
CA LEU A 242 11.10 -10.66 4.28
C LEU A 242 10.32 -11.43 5.33
N GLU A 243 9.72 -10.68 6.25
CA GLU A 243 8.82 -11.23 7.23
C GLU A 243 7.41 -11.34 6.66
N LYS A 244 6.94 -12.58 6.56
CA LYS A 244 5.74 -12.93 5.79
C LYS A 244 4.49 -12.69 6.63
N LEU A 245 3.57 -11.85 6.16
CA LEU A 245 2.33 -11.53 6.87
C LEU A 245 1.31 -12.69 6.78
N LYS A 246 1.52 -13.76 7.56
CA LYS A 246 0.60 -14.92 7.61
C LYS A 246 -0.82 -14.60 8.09
N ARG A 247 -1.02 -13.43 8.72
CA ARG A 247 -2.32 -13.04 9.33
C ARG A 247 -3.37 -12.51 8.36
N ALA A 248 -3.03 -12.25 7.10
CA ALA A 248 -4.04 -11.93 6.06
C ALA A 248 -4.95 -13.11 5.69
N ARG A 249 -4.83 -14.27 6.37
CA ARG A 249 -5.74 -15.42 6.23
C ARG A 249 -7.20 -15.15 6.59
N LYS A 250 -7.53 -14.04 7.27
CA LYS A 250 -8.93 -13.63 7.38
C LYS A 250 -9.34 -12.98 6.06
N ILE A 251 -10.23 -13.64 5.33
CA ILE A 251 -11.05 -13.00 4.30
C ILE A 251 -11.59 -11.72 4.92
N PHE A 252 -11.11 -10.57 4.44
CA PHE A 252 -11.63 -9.28 4.83
C PHE A 252 -12.99 -9.10 4.15
N LEU A 253 -14.03 -9.63 4.78
CA LEU A 253 -15.33 -8.97 4.71
C LEU A 253 -15.11 -7.62 5.40
N ILE A 254 -14.96 -6.56 4.61
CA ILE A 254 -15.08 -5.20 5.12
C ILE A 254 -16.53 -5.08 5.59
N ASN A 255 -16.77 -5.47 6.84
CA ASN A 255 -17.97 -5.08 7.55
C ASN A 255 -17.87 -3.57 7.72
N SER A 256 -18.41 -2.86 6.74
CA SER A 256 -19.04 -1.57 6.98
C SER A 256 -19.92 -1.78 8.20
N GLY A 257 -19.84 -0.87 9.17
CA GLY A 257 -20.77 -0.87 10.29
C GLY A 257 -22.20 -0.75 9.80
N PHE A 258 -22.81 -1.90 9.51
CA PHE A 258 -24.22 -2.21 9.42
C PHE A 258 -24.36 -3.71 9.67
N LEU A 259 -24.08 -4.09 10.92
CA LEU A 259 -24.88 -5.14 11.54
C LEU A 259 -26.36 -4.70 11.41
N LEU A 260 -27.21 -5.53 10.83
CA LEU A 260 -28.67 -5.60 11.07
C LEU A 260 -29.68 -4.68 10.34
N ILE A 261 -29.49 -4.20 9.10
CA ILE A 261 -30.61 -3.55 8.35
C ILE A 261 -30.83 -4.07 6.90
N GLY A 262 -29.97 -4.93 6.35
CA GLY A 262 -30.05 -5.37 4.95
C GLY A 262 -31.09 -6.45 4.59
N ILE A 263 -31.60 -7.22 5.57
CA ILE A 263 -32.70 -8.19 5.37
C ILE A 263 -34.08 -7.54 5.54
N PHE A 264 -34.16 -6.27 5.92
CA PHE A 264 -35.43 -5.58 6.15
C PHE A 264 -35.95 -4.75 4.96
N PHE A 265 -35.13 -4.42 3.95
CA PHE A 265 -35.56 -3.54 2.87
C PHE A 265 -36.16 -4.23 1.63
N TRP A 266 -36.03 -5.55 1.50
CA TRP A 266 -36.68 -6.32 0.43
C TRP A 266 -37.87 -7.17 0.91
N LEU A 267 -37.98 -7.40 2.23
CA LEU A 267 -39.15 -8.01 2.86
C LEU A 267 -40.19 -6.98 3.33
N GLN A 268 -39.84 -5.70 3.51
CA GLN A 268 -40.85 -4.66 3.76
C GLN A 268 -41.64 -4.27 2.51
N PHE A 269 -41.08 -4.31 1.30
CA PHE A 269 -41.86 -3.96 0.09
C PHE A 269 -42.88 -5.02 -0.34
N PHE A 270 -42.69 -6.29 0.03
CA PHE A 270 -43.67 -7.35 -0.22
C PHE A 270 -44.73 -7.49 0.89
N PHE A 271 -44.44 -7.08 2.13
CA PHE A 271 -45.45 -7.06 3.19
C PHE A 271 -46.26 -5.75 3.26
N LEU A 272 -45.70 -4.60 2.85
CA LEU A 272 -46.47 -3.34 2.82
C LEU A 272 -47.46 -3.27 1.65
N LYS A 273 -47.16 -3.90 0.50
CA LYS A 273 -48.09 -3.93 -0.64
C LYS A 273 -49.31 -4.84 -0.40
N LYS A 274 -49.14 -5.92 0.38
CA LYS A 274 -50.21 -6.87 0.70
C LYS A 274 -51.12 -6.45 1.86
N ILE A 275 -50.70 -5.47 2.68
CA ILE A 275 -51.50 -4.93 3.80
C ILE A 275 -52.32 -3.70 3.37
N ILE A 276 -51.91 -2.98 2.33
CA ILE A 276 -52.63 -1.81 1.81
C ILE A 276 -53.73 -2.18 0.80
N GLU A 277 -53.62 -3.33 0.11
CA GLU A 277 -54.62 -3.79 -0.88
C GLU A 277 -55.79 -4.61 -0.28
N ASN A 278 -55.86 -4.81 1.05
CA ASN A 278 -56.91 -5.61 1.71
C ASN A 278 -57.70 -4.86 2.81
N ARG A 279 -57.80 -3.53 2.71
CA ARG A 279 -58.77 -2.72 3.47
C ARG A 279 -59.41 -1.64 2.59
N GLN A 280 -60.24 -2.08 1.65
CA GLN A 280 -61.43 -1.37 1.17
C GLN A 280 -62.53 -2.41 0.92
#